data_AF-A0A0D2ETV8-F1
#
_entry.id   AF-A0A0D2ETV8-F1
#
_cell.length_a   1.000
_cell.length_b   1.000
_cell.length_c   1.000
_cell.angle_alpha   90.00
_cell.angle_beta   90.00
_cell.angle_gamma   90.00
#
_symmetry.space_group_name_H-M   'P 1'
#
loop_
_entity.id
_entity.type
_entity.pdbx_description
1 polymer ?
#
loop_
_entity_poly.entity_id
_entity_poly.type
_entity_poly.pdbx_seq_one_letter_code
_entity_poly.pdbx_strand_id
1 'polypeptide(L)'
;MSTVEAVKSKSLDPQEFRRLHSSRDPRAQRPQDRAQYDELQKQQRAQVILSHYQMLMNYAIANEKSIPQTRAYFQKVALGIDTEPIIKNWFNDGL
;
A
#
# COMPACT_ATOMS: atom_id res chain seq x y z
N MET A 1 -30.46 -38.20 -3.50
CA MET A 1 -29.74 -38.23 -2.21
C MET A 1 -28.29 -37.86 -2.49
N SER A 2 -27.78 -36.76 -1.94
CA SER A 2 -26.42 -36.26 -2.21
C SER A 2 -25.49 -36.69 -1.06
N THR A 3 -24.46 -37.47 -1.38
CA THR A 3 -23.47 -37.96 -0.42
C THR A 3 -22.39 -36.90 -0.22
N VAL A 4 -22.29 -36.36 0.99
CA VAL A 4 -21.22 -35.43 1.37
C VAL A 4 -19.99 -36.27 1.70
N GLU A 5 -18.99 -36.27 0.82
CA GLU A 5 -17.70 -36.91 1.10
C GLU A 5 -16.95 -36.13 2.17
N ALA A 6 -16.57 -36.80 3.26
CA ALA A 6 -15.76 -36.22 4.32
C ALA A 6 -14.32 -36.01 3.81
N VAL A 7 -13.95 -34.75 3.58
CA VAL A 7 -12.58 -34.37 3.23
C VAL A 7 -11.68 -34.67 4.42
N LYS A 8 -10.83 -35.69 4.28
CA LYS A 8 -9.85 -36.09 5.29
C LYS A 8 -8.76 -35.02 5.39
N SER A 9 -8.86 -34.13 6.38
CA SER A 9 -7.83 -33.15 6.67
C SER A 9 -6.57 -33.86 7.18
N LYS A 10 -5.57 -34.01 6.31
CA LYS A 10 -4.24 -34.48 6.71
C LYS A 10 -3.59 -33.35 7.52
N SER A 11 -3.36 -33.58 8.82
CA SER A 11 -2.56 -32.70 9.64
C SER A 11 -1.12 -32.70 9.10
N LEU A 12 -0.69 -31.58 8.50
CA LEU A 12 0.68 -31.42 8.05
C LEU A 12 1.62 -31.38 9.25
N ASP A 13 2.74 -32.07 9.16
CA ASP A 13 3.81 -32.01 10.15
C ASP A 13 4.34 -30.56 10.24
N PRO A 14 4.65 -30.04 11.44
CA PRO A 14 5.15 -28.67 11.61
C PRO A 14 6.41 -28.35 10.77
N GLN A 15 7.26 -29.34 10.46
CA GLN A 15 8.41 -29.12 9.58
C GLN A 15 8.02 -29.07 8.11
N GLU A 16 7.06 -29.89 7.66
CA GLU A 16 6.51 -29.81 6.29
C GLU A 16 5.81 -28.47 6.05
N PHE A 17 5.05 -27.99 7.03
CA PHE A 17 4.43 -26.66 6.98
C PHE A 17 5.47 -25.56 6.80
N ARG A 18 6.56 -25.58 7.58
CA ARG A 18 7.64 -24.59 7.44
C ARG A 18 8.29 -24.65 6.07
N ARG A 19 8.59 -25.83 5.53
CA ARG A 19 9.26 -25.98 4.22
C ARG A 19 8.38 -25.49 3.06
N LEU A 20 7.08 -25.72 3.14
CA LEU A 20 6.11 -25.26 2.12
C LEU A 20 5.92 -23.73 2.15
N HIS A 21 6.03 -23.10 3.33
CA HIS A 21 5.84 -21.67 3.50
C HIS A 21 7.15 -20.84 3.52
N SER A 22 8.32 -21.47 3.64
CA SER A 22 9.61 -20.77 3.68
C SER A 22 10.14 -20.33 2.31
N SER A 23 9.66 -20.93 1.23
CA SER A 23 10.25 -20.74 -0.12
C SER A 23 9.66 -19.57 -0.92
N ARG A 24 8.59 -18.92 -0.45
CA ARG A 24 8.12 -17.64 -1.00
C ARG A 24 7.06 -17.02 -0.09
N ASP A 25 7.45 -16.53 1.08
CA ASP A 25 6.56 -15.59 1.76
C ASP A 25 6.76 -14.19 1.15
N PRO A 26 5.83 -13.65 0.33
CA PRO A 26 5.91 -12.29 -0.17
C PRO A 26 5.90 -11.23 0.95
N ARG A 27 5.70 -11.64 2.22
CA ARG A 27 5.86 -10.79 3.41
C ARG A 27 7.31 -10.58 3.85
N ALA A 28 8.29 -11.12 3.13
CA ALA A 28 9.72 -11.06 3.48
C ALA A 28 10.35 -9.64 3.52
N GLN A 29 9.59 -8.58 3.21
CA GLN A 29 10.03 -7.20 3.37
C GLN A 29 9.02 -6.37 4.17
N ARG A 30 8.45 -6.94 5.24
CA ARG A 30 7.74 -6.10 6.21
C ARG A 30 8.74 -5.09 6.78
N PRO A 31 8.46 -3.77 6.69
CA PRO A 31 9.27 -2.76 7.35
C PRO A 31 9.48 -3.14 8.81
N GLN A 32 10.74 -3.17 9.26
CA GLN A 32 11.06 -3.55 10.64
C GLN A 32 10.75 -2.42 11.62
N ASP A 33 10.66 -1.20 11.10
CA ASP A 33 10.41 0.02 11.86
C ASP A 33 9.12 0.71 11.41
N ARG A 34 8.44 1.35 12.36
CA ARG A 34 7.20 2.09 12.12
C ARG A 34 7.41 3.24 11.15
N ALA A 35 8.53 3.97 11.26
CA ALA A 35 8.83 5.08 10.36
C ALA A 35 8.95 4.61 8.90
N GLN A 36 9.66 3.50 8.66
CA GLN A 36 9.78 2.89 7.33
C GLN A 36 8.43 2.40 6.81
N TYR A 37 7.55 1.92 7.70
CA TYR A 37 6.19 1.53 7.33
C TYR A 37 5.34 2.71 6.88
N ASP A 38 5.41 3.83 7.62
CA ASP A 38 4.67 5.04 7.32
C ASP A 38 5.14 5.66 5.99
N GLU A 39 6.45 5.69 5.74
CA GLU A 39 6.99 6.13 4.44
C GLU A 39 6.55 5.24 3.27
N LEU A 40 6.62 3.92 3.44
CA LEU A 40 6.18 2.97 2.42
C LEU A 40 4.69 3.14 2.13
N GLN A 41 3.88 3.32 3.17
CA GLN A 41 2.44 3.57 3.01
C GLN A 41 2.19 4.91 2.29
N LYS A 42 3.00 5.94 2.55
CA LYS A 42 2.92 7.24 1.87
C LYS A 42 3.18 7.12 0.38
N GLN A 43 4.25 6.42 0.02
CA GLN A 43 4.59 6.14 -1.38
C GLN A 43 3.48 5.35 -2.08
N GLN A 44 2.98 4.29 -1.44
CA GLN A 44 1.90 3.46 -1.99
C GLN A 44 0.59 4.23 -2.19
N ARG A 45 0.17 5.05 -1.21
CA ARG A 45 -1.03 5.88 -1.34
C ARG A 45 -0.87 6.93 -2.44
N ALA A 46 0.30 7.55 -2.57
CA ALA A 46 0.58 8.48 -3.67
C ALA A 46 0.45 7.78 -5.04
N GLN A 47 0.94 6.55 -5.17
CA GLN A 47 0.78 5.77 -6.40
C GLN A 47 -0.70 5.49 -6.74
N VAL A 48 -1.52 5.18 -5.73
CA VAL A 48 -2.98 5.02 -5.90
C VAL A 48 -3.63 6.31 -6.38
N ILE A 49 -3.27 7.46 -5.81
CA ILE A 49 -3.82 8.75 -6.24
C ILE A 49 -3.45 9.05 -7.70
N LEU A 50 -2.20 8.76 -8.10
CA LEU A 50 -1.73 8.96 -9.48
C LEU A 50 -2.45 8.09 -10.50
N SER A 51 -2.81 6.85 -10.13
CA SER A 51 -3.51 5.92 -11.03
C SER A 51 -5.01 6.22 -11.18
N HIS A 52 -5.61 6.98 -10.25
CA HIS A 52 -7.02 7.33 -10.28
C HIS A 52 -7.22 8.83 -10.56
N TYR A 53 -7.51 9.16 -11.82
CA TYR A 53 -7.63 10.55 -12.28
C TYR A 53 -8.63 11.40 -11.47
N GLN A 54 -9.78 10.81 -11.10
CA GLN A 54 -10.78 11.49 -10.28
C GLN A 54 -10.24 11.86 -8.89
N MET A 55 -9.48 10.96 -8.24
CA MET A 55 -8.86 11.26 -6.95
C MET A 55 -7.83 12.37 -7.08
N LEU A 56 -6.96 12.30 -8.10
CA LEU A 56 -5.98 13.35 -8.39
C LEU A 56 -6.65 14.72 -8.58
N MET A 57 -7.73 14.75 -9.35
CA MET A 57 -8.52 15.97 -9.60
C MET A 57 -9.15 16.50 -8.31
N ASN A 58 -9.72 15.63 -7.47
CA ASN A 58 -10.32 16.03 -6.19
C ASN A 58 -9.27 16.68 -5.28
N TYR A 59 -8.05 16.13 -5.20
CA TYR A 59 -6.97 16.75 -4.43
C TYR A 59 -6.51 18.09 -5.02
N ALA A 60 -6.46 18.21 -6.35
CA ALA A 60 -6.12 19.46 -7.01
C ALA A 60 -7.13 20.57 -6.66
N ILE A 61 -8.43 20.27 -6.77
CA ILE A 61 -9.52 21.19 -6.43
C ILE A 61 -9.48 21.56 -4.95
N ALA A 62 -9.39 20.58 -4.05
CA ALA A 62 -9.41 20.81 -2.61
C ALA A 62 -8.22 21.63 -2.07
N ASN A 63 -7.13 21.72 -2.84
CA ASN A 63 -5.91 22.44 -2.44
C ASN A 63 -5.62 23.66 -3.34
N GLU A 64 -6.57 24.06 -4.19
CA GLU A 64 -6.43 25.18 -5.12
C GLU A 64 -5.15 25.08 -5.97
N LYS A 65 -4.81 23.86 -6.40
CA LYS A 65 -3.65 23.58 -7.25
C LYS A 65 -4.11 23.16 -8.63
N SER A 66 -3.26 23.40 -9.63
CA SER A 66 -3.48 22.82 -10.94
C SER A 66 -3.27 21.30 -10.91
N ILE A 67 -3.93 20.58 -11.82
CA ILE A 67 -3.74 19.12 -11.98
C ILE A 67 -2.26 18.77 -12.26
N PRO A 68 -1.53 19.50 -13.12
CA PRO A 68 -0.10 19.25 -13.32
C PRO A 68 0.74 19.42 -12.04
N GLN A 69 0.50 20.47 -11.25
CA GLN A 69 1.22 20.67 -9.98
C GLN A 69 0.95 19.54 -8.98
N THR A 70 -0.32 19.14 -8.85
CA THR A 70 -0.74 18.06 -7.97
C THR A 70 -0.14 16.72 -8.40
N ARG A 71 -0.11 16.45 -9.71
CA ARG A 71 0.53 15.27 -10.29
C ARG A 71 2.03 15.25 -9.99
N ALA A 72 2.72 16.36 -10.22
CA ALA A 72 4.16 16.47 -9.97
C ALA A 72 4.49 16.25 -8.49
N TYR A 73 3.65 16.77 -7.58
CA TYR A 73 3.78 16.51 -6.14
C TYR A 73 3.66 15.02 -5.83
N PHE A 74 2.58 14.36 -6.22
CA PHE A 74 2.39 12.94 -5.92
C PHE A 74 3.41 12.03 -6.60
N GLN A 75 3.96 12.42 -7.76
CA GLN A 75 5.07 11.71 -8.41
C GLN A 75 6.32 11.74 -7.53
N LYS A 76 6.70 12.91 -6.99
CA LYS A 76 7.83 13.01 -6.05
C LYS A 76 7.60 12.16 -4.82
N VAL A 77 6.40 12.21 -4.25
CA VAL A 77 6.07 11.42 -3.05
C VAL A 77 6.09 9.91 -3.33
N ALA A 78 5.58 9.46 -4.48
CA ALA A 78 5.62 8.05 -4.87
C ALA A 78 7.05 7.53 -5.08
N LEU A 79 7.99 8.41 -5.43
CA LEU A 79 9.42 8.10 -5.56
C LEU A 79 10.18 8.21 -4.23
N GLY A 80 9.51 8.56 -3.13
CA GLY A 80 10.17 8.78 -1.83
C GLY A 80 11.08 10.01 -1.80
N ILE A 81 10.92 10.94 -2.75
CA ILE A 81 11.70 12.17 -2.79
C ILE A 81 11.12 13.14 -1.78
N ASP A 82 11.98 13.69 -0.91
CA ASP A 82 11.59 14.74 0.02
C ASP A 82 11.06 15.96 -0.76
N THR A 83 9.85 16.38 -0.43
CA THR A 83 9.14 17.40 -1.18
C THR A 83 8.25 18.21 -0.24
N GLU A 84 8.21 19.52 -0.47
CA GLU A 84 7.35 20.42 0.30
C GLU A 84 5.88 20.00 0.21
N PRO A 85 5.15 19.94 1.34
CA PRO A 85 3.77 19.49 1.39
C PRO A 85 2.83 20.57 0.85
N ILE A 86 2.64 20.60 -0.48
CA ILE A 86 1.71 21.52 -1.14
C ILE A 86 0.25 21.03 -1.11
N ILE A 87 0.04 19.75 -0.81
CA ILE A 87 -1.27 19.10 -0.65
C ILE A 87 -1.44 18.78 0.84
N LYS A 88 -2.53 19.25 1.45
CA LYS A 88 -2.86 19.04 2.86
C LYS A 88 -3.81 17.85 3.03
N ASN A 89 -3.86 17.29 4.24
CA ASN A 89 -4.87 16.31 4.70
C ASN A 89 -5.02 15.03 3.85
N TRP A 90 -3.99 14.61 3.13
CA TRP A 90 -4.06 13.44 2.23
C TRP A 90 -3.40 12.18 2.80
N PHE A 91 -2.44 12.34 3.73
CA PHE A 91 -1.71 11.21 4.32
C PHE A 91 -1.87 11.06 5.85
N ASN A 92 -2.49 12.03 6.55
CA ASN A 92 -2.62 12.20 8.00
C ASN A 92 -1.66 13.25 8.61
N ASP A 93 -1.73 14.50 8.17
CA ASP A 93 -1.01 15.61 8.83
C ASP A 93 -1.85 16.29 9.94
N GLY A 94 -2.77 15.57 10.59
CA GLY A 94 -3.58 16.13 11.69
C GLY A 94 -4.76 15.26 12.13
N LEU A 95 -4.50 14.41 13.13
CA LEU A 95 -5.37 14.16 14.28
C LEU A 95 -4.48 14.17 15.53
#